data_AF-A0A5D2N4Q0-F1
#
_entry.id   AF-A0A5D2N4Q0-F1
#
_cell.length_a   1.000
_cell.length_b   1.000
_cell.length_c   1.000
_cell.angle_alpha   90.00
_cell.angle_beta   90.00
_cell.angle_gamma   90.00
#
_symmetry.space_group_name_H-M   'P 1'
#
loop_
_entity.id
_entity.type
_entity.pdbx_description
1 polymer ?
#
loop_
_entity_poly.entity_id
_entity_poly.type
_entity_poly.pdbx_seq_one_letter_code
_entity_poly.pdbx_strand_id
1 'polypeptide(L)'
;MATLSIGIASSAPAATTFFSTKTKRTHFKLNISCVQWDPEGILGKPGSGHLARLEFKKRLERDAEAREAFEQHLREEKERRRALRQSRELPDTAEETIEYFLDTEAQEIEFEIARLRHRLDEDFFSHLKFEIGQIRFAVSKTEDMEDRLIELEALQKALQEGTEAYDKMQAELITAKKSLTKILSSKDIKATLLEMVEGNELNRSLLTLLDENIANANMDNQKQAAAFMEKIRAAVLKYLTV
;
A
#
# COMPACT_ATOMS: atom_id res chain seq x y z
N MET A 1 -8.06 -46.00 65.87
CA MET A 1 -9.23 -45.55 65.09
C MET A 1 -9.39 -44.06 65.34
N ALA A 2 -8.83 -43.25 64.46
CA ALA A 2 -8.83 -41.79 64.56
C ALA A 2 -9.43 -41.22 63.29
N THR A 3 -10.46 -40.39 63.42
CA THR A 3 -10.87 -39.41 62.40
C THR A 3 -11.31 -38.15 63.14
N LEU A 4 -10.38 -37.20 63.20
CA LEU A 4 -10.51 -35.88 63.80
C LEU A 4 -11.19 -34.92 62.80
N SER A 5 -12.12 -34.14 63.32
CA SER A 5 -12.76 -32.99 62.67
C SER A 5 -11.76 -31.87 62.39
N ILE A 6 -11.72 -31.37 61.15
CA ILE A 6 -10.90 -30.22 60.76
C ILE A 6 -11.82 -29.03 60.49
N GLY A 7 -11.72 -28.01 61.35
CA GLY A 7 -12.35 -26.70 61.18
C GLY A 7 -11.58 -25.83 60.19
N ILE A 8 -12.32 -25.06 59.40
CA ILE A 8 -11.79 -24.14 58.37
C ILE A 8 -11.39 -22.83 59.07
N ALA A 9 -10.10 -22.51 59.06
CA ALA A 9 -9.56 -21.22 59.47
C ALA A 9 -9.65 -20.21 58.32
N SER A 10 -10.22 -19.03 58.57
CA SER A 10 -10.16 -17.90 57.65
C SER A 10 -8.82 -17.18 57.79
N SER A 11 -8.00 -17.26 56.74
CA SER A 11 -6.79 -16.43 56.60
C SER A 11 -7.10 -15.24 55.71
N ALA A 12 -6.94 -14.03 56.26
CA ALA A 12 -7.02 -12.77 55.53
C ALA A 12 -5.91 -12.67 54.46
N PRO A 13 -6.18 -12.15 53.25
CA PRO A 13 -5.14 -11.89 52.27
C PRO A 13 -4.42 -10.58 52.60
N ALA A 14 -3.09 -10.65 52.61
CA ALA A 14 -2.18 -9.52 52.75
C ALA A 14 -2.37 -8.53 51.59
N ALA A 15 -2.46 -7.24 51.92
CA ALA A 15 -2.54 -6.16 50.95
C ALA A 15 -1.19 -5.96 50.26
N THR A 16 -1.05 -6.44 49.04
CA THR A 16 0.05 -6.09 48.14
C THR A 16 -0.21 -4.70 47.57
N THR A 17 0.57 -3.71 48.03
CA THR A 17 0.57 -2.35 47.52
C THR A 17 1.17 -2.33 46.11
N PHE A 18 0.32 -2.35 45.09
CA PHE A 18 0.71 -2.00 43.73
C PHE A 18 0.97 -0.50 43.64
N PHE A 19 2.24 -0.11 43.55
CA PHE A 19 2.60 1.25 43.16
C PHE A 19 2.24 1.46 41.69
N SER A 20 1.01 1.92 41.46
CA SER A 20 0.58 2.50 40.18
C SER A 20 1.40 3.76 39.93
N THR A 21 2.41 3.68 39.06
CA THR A 21 3.04 4.87 38.46
C THR A 21 1.98 5.59 37.63
N LYS A 22 1.33 6.58 38.23
CA LYS A 22 0.44 7.51 37.52
C LYS A 22 1.29 8.30 36.54
N THR A 23 1.41 7.83 35.30
CA THR A 23 1.85 8.66 34.18
C THR A 23 0.93 9.88 34.13
N LYS A 24 1.47 11.06 34.43
CA LYS A 24 0.76 12.33 34.32
C LYS A 24 0.33 12.48 32.86
N ARG A 25 -0.94 12.19 32.56
CA ARG A 25 -1.54 12.54 31.28
C ARG A 25 -1.48 14.06 31.16
N THR A 26 -0.63 14.56 30.30
CA THR A 26 -0.67 15.95 29.88
C THR A 26 -2.05 16.18 29.26
N HIS A 27 -2.89 16.95 29.94
CA HIS A 27 -4.18 17.36 29.41
C HIS A 27 -3.94 18.35 28.26
N PHE A 28 -3.65 17.83 27.07
CA PHE A 28 -3.88 18.61 25.86
C PHE A 28 -5.39 18.84 25.79
N LYS A 29 -5.82 20.07 26.10
CA LYS A 29 -7.16 20.53 25.79
C LYS A 29 -7.25 20.57 24.26
N LEU A 30 -7.83 19.53 23.67
CA LEU A 30 -8.27 19.58 22.27
C LEU A 30 -9.38 20.63 22.21
N ASN A 31 -9.01 21.86 21.88
CA ASN A 31 -9.97 22.88 21.50
C ASN A 31 -10.52 22.48 20.14
N ILE A 32 -11.61 21.71 20.12
CA ILE A 32 -12.35 21.42 18.90
C ILE A 32 -13.10 22.73 18.56
N SER A 33 -12.51 23.57 17.73
CA SER A 33 -13.21 24.72 17.14
C SER A 33 -14.15 24.19 16.06
N CYS A 34 -15.46 24.22 16.32
CA CYS A 34 -16.45 23.97 15.27
C CYS A 34 -16.40 25.15 14.30
N VAL A 35 -15.66 25.02 13.20
CA VAL A 35 -15.66 26.01 12.11
C VAL A 35 -16.94 25.79 11.32
N GLN A 36 -18.05 26.31 11.85
CA GLN A 36 -19.38 26.20 11.23
C GLN A 36 -19.59 27.23 10.11
N TRP A 37 -18.64 28.16 9.96
CA TRP A 37 -18.61 29.17 8.89
C TRP A 37 -17.53 28.81 7.87
N ASP A 38 -17.95 28.21 6.76
CA ASP A 38 -17.14 27.96 5.56
C ASP A 38 -17.94 28.42 4.33
N PRO A 39 -17.94 29.74 4.04
CA PRO A 39 -18.77 30.31 2.96
C PRO A 39 -18.28 29.93 1.56
N GLU A 40 -17.03 29.50 1.42
CA GLU A 40 -16.41 29.10 0.15
C GLU A 40 -16.29 27.58 -0.01
N GLY A 41 -16.69 26.79 1.01
CA GLY A 41 -16.73 25.33 0.94
C GLY A 41 -15.35 24.66 0.87
N ILE A 42 -14.31 25.34 1.34
CA ILE A 42 -12.90 24.91 1.23
C ILE A 42 -12.63 23.65 2.07
N LEU A 43 -13.34 23.50 3.20
CA LEU A 43 -13.11 22.42 4.17
C LEU A 43 -13.90 21.14 3.83
N GLY A 44 -14.83 21.20 2.87
CA GLY A 44 -15.68 20.08 2.49
C GLY A 44 -16.65 19.64 3.60
N LYS A 45 -17.51 18.66 3.30
CA LYS A 45 -18.43 18.11 4.30
C LYS A 45 -17.65 17.32 5.36
N PRO A 46 -17.97 17.43 6.65
CA PRO A 46 -17.32 16.62 7.68
C PRO A 46 -17.50 15.13 7.37
N GLY A 47 -16.38 14.41 7.28
CA GLY A 47 -16.38 12.97 7.07
C GLY A 47 -17.09 12.24 8.22
N SER A 48 -17.93 11.26 7.91
CA SER A 48 -18.54 10.40 8.94
C SER A 48 -17.58 9.28 9.35
N GLY A 49 -17.79 8.69 10.54
CA GLY A 49 -17.07 7.48 10.97
C GLY A 49 -15.70 7.70 11.64
N HIS A 50 -15.27 8.94 11.90
CA HIS A 50 -14.00 9.20 12.61
C HIS A 50 -13.96 8.59 14.02
N LEU A 51 -15.08 8.64 14.76
CA LEU A 51 -15.19 8.02 16.08
C LEU A 51 -15.07 6.49 16.01
N ALA A 52 -15.77 5.86 15.06
CA ALA A 52 -15.70 4.40 14.86
C ALA A 52 -14.28 3.95 14.50
N ARG A 53 -13.56 4.68 13.63
CA ARG A 53 -12.15 4.40 13.31
C ARG A 53 -11.24 4.52 14.53
N LEU A 54 -11.44 5.54 15.35
CA LEU A 54 -10.66 5.72 16.59
C LEU A 54 -10.96 4.63 17.62
N GLU A 55 -12.22 4.23 17.76
CA GLU A 55 -12.62 3.14 18.65
C GLU A 55 -12.07 1.80 18.18
N PHE A 56 -12.13 1.53 16.87
CA PHE A 56 -11.53 0.35 16.27
C PHE A 56 -10.02 0.31 16.50
N LYS A 57 -9.31 1.41 16.23
CA LYS A 57 -7.88 1.54 16.51
C LYS A 57 -7.56 1.28 17.98
N LYS A 58 -8.35 1.86 18.90
CA LYS A 58 -8.19 1.64 20.34
C LYS A 58 -8.47 0.21 20.78
N ARG A 59 -9.39 -0.51 20.13
CA ARG A 59 -9.69 -1.93 20.42
C ARG A 59 -8.51 -2.80 19.99
N LEU A 60 -8.04 -2.62 18.76
CA LEU A 60 -6.80 -3.26 18.33
C LEU A 60 -5.65 -2.93 19.28
N GLU A 61 -5.54 -1.68 19.76
CA GLU A 61 -4.47 -1.31 20.67
C GLU A 61 -4.46 -2.04 22.03
N ARG A 62 -5.64 -2.36 22.55
CA ARG A 62 -5.81 -3.01 23.85
C ARG A 62 -5.78 -4.53 23.75
N ASP A 63 -6.33 -5.08 22.66
CA ASP A 63 -6.60 -6.50 22.55
C ASP A 63 -5.62 -7.13 21.56
N ALA A 64 -4.61 -7.84 22.09
CA ALA A 64 -3.61 -8.54 21.28
C ALA A 64 -4.25 -9.60 20.37
N GLU A 65 -5.23 -10.36 20.88
CA GLU A 65 -5.98 -11.36 20.12
C GLU A 65 -6.75 -10.74 18.95
N ALA A 66 -7.35 -9.55 19.15
CA ALA A 66 -8.07 -8.86 18.08
C ALA A 66 -7.13 -8.34 16.98
N ARG A 67 -5.90 -7.93 17.33
CA ARG A 67 -4.86 -7.62 16.35
C ARG A 67 -4.46 -8.84 15.56
N GLU A 68 -4.17 -9.95 16.24
CA GLU A 68 -3.74 -11.18 15.59
C GLU A 68 -4.82 -11.73 14.65
N ALA A 69 -6.08 -11.76 15.07
CA ALA A 69 -7.19 -12.18 14.22
C ALA A 69 -7.37 -11.27 13.00
N PHE A 70 -7.25 -9.96 13.17
CA PHE A 70 -7.32 -9.01 12.06
C PHE A 70 -6.14 -9.17 11.09
N GLU A 71 -4.93 -9.36 11.60
CA GLU A 71 -3.76 -9.63 10.78
C GLU A 71 -3.86 -10.96 10.02
N GLN A 72 -4.39 -12.00 10.65
CA GLN A 72 -4.65 -13.29 10.00
C GLN A 72 -5.64 -13.12 8.85
N HIS A 73 -6.77 -12.44 9.09
CA HIS A 73 -7.74 -12.14 8.04
C HIS A 73 -7.12 -11.37 6.87
N LEU A 74 -6.25 -10.38 7.15
CA LEU A 74 -5.53 -9.67 6.09
C LEU A 74 -4.53 -10.54 5.33
N ARG A 75 -3.92 -11.54 5.98
CA ARG A 75 -3.02 -12.50 5.33
C ARG A 75 -3.82 -13.45 4.45
N GLU A 76 -4.92 -14.01 4.95
CA GLU A 76 -5.81 -14.89 4.21
C GLU A 76 -6.39 -14.21 2.96
N GLU A 77 -6.87 -12.97 3.09
CA GLU A 77 -7.35 -12.19 1.94
C GLU A 77 -6.26 -11.90 0.90
N LYS A 78 -5.02 -11.68 1.35
CA LYS A 78 -3.88 -11.51 0.44
C LYS A 78 -3.52 -12.83 -0.24
N GLU A 79 -3.53 -13.94 0.49
CA GLU A 79 -3.23 -15.27 -0.03
C GLU A 79 -4.31 -15.74 -1.00
N ARG A 80 -5.58 -15.53 -0.69
CA ARG A 80 -6.71 -15.79 -1.59
C ARG A 80 -6.54 -15.05 -2.90
N ARG A 81 -6.24 -13.75 -2.86
CA ARG A 81 -5.99 -12.96 -4.08
C ARG A 81 -4.77 -13.46 -4.85
N ARG A 82 -3.69 -13.82 -4.16
CA ARG A 82 -2.51 -14.45 -4.81
C ARG A 82 -2.88 -15.78 -5.48
N ALA A 83 -3.68 -16.62 -4.83
CA ALA A 83 -4.14 -17.88 -5.39
C ALA A 83 -5.01 -17.65 -6.65
N LEU A 84 -5.91 -16.66 -6.61
CA LEU A 84 -6.70 -16.26 -7.78
C LEU A 84 -5.79 -15.84 -8.95
N ARG A 85 -4.81 -14.96 -8.72
CA ARG A 85 -3.85 -14.55 -9.77
C ARG A 85 -3.09 -15.73 -10.39
N GLN A 86 -2.71 -16.71 -9.56
CA GLN A 86 -2.00 -17.90 -10.00
C GLN A 86 -2.88 -18.86 -10.79
N SER A 87 -4.18 -18.92 -10.46
CA SER A 87 -5.15 -19.74 -11.19
C SER A 87 -5.53 -19.19 -12.56
N ARG A 88 -5.35 -17.87 -12.79
CA ARG A 88 -5.67 -17.24 -14.06
C ARG A 88 -4.63 -17.58 -15.13
N GLU A 89 -5.12 -18.12 -16.24
CA GLU A 89 -4.34 -18.44 -17.44
C GLU A 89 -4.03 -17.14 -18.22
N LEU A 90 -2.83 -17.06 -18.80
CA LEU A 90 -2.42 -15.89 -19.56
C LEU A 90 -3.00 -15.98 -20.99
N PRO A 91 -3.69 -14.93 -21.48
CA PRO A 91 -4.26 -14.91 -22.83
C PRO A 91 -3.19 -14.68 -23.89
N ASP A 92 -3.14 -15.51 -24.94
CA ASP A 92 -2.10 -15.42 -25.97
C ASP A 92 -2.48 -14.52 -27.15
N THR A 93 -3.78 -14.33 -27.39
CA THR A 93 -4.31 -13.54 -28.51
C THR A 93 -4.75 -12.14 -28.05
N ALA A 94 -4.77 -11.16 -28.97
CA ALA A 94 -5.22 -9.79 -28.65
C ALA A 94 -6.69 -9.75 -28.20
N GLU A 95 -7.58 -10.50 -28.85
CA GLU A 95 -9.01 -10.60 -28.49
C GLU A 95 -9.18 -11.21 -27.08
N GLU A 96 -8.52 -12.34 -26.81
CA GLU A 96 -8.51 -12.97 -25.50
C GLU A 96 -7.94 -12.04 -24.41
N THR A 97 -6.98 -11.19 -24.77
CA THR A 97 -6.41 -10.20 -23.84
C THR A 97 -7.44 -9.14 -23.47
N ILE A 98 -8.27 -8.71 -24.42
CA ILE A 98 -9.36 -7.75 -24.16
C ILE A 98 -10.38 -8.39 -23.21
N GLU A 99 -10.85 -9.61 -23.50
CA GLU A 99 -11.79 -10.33 -22.65
C GLU A 99 -11.23 -10.56 -21.25
N TYR A 100 -9.96 -10.96 -21.16
CA TYR A 100 -9.26 -11.14 -19.89
C TYR A 100 -9.30 -9.88 -19.01
N PHE A 101 -9.08 -8.70 -19.59
CA PHE A 101 -9.11 -7.45 -18.84
C PHE A 101 -10.54 -7.00 -18.49
N LEU A 102 -11.54 -7.29 -19.31
CA LEU A 102 -12.94 -7.00 -18.98
C LEU A 102 -13.43 -7.85 -17.81
N ASP A 103 -12.95 -9.10 -17.71
CA ASP A 103 -13.22 -9.98 -16.57
C ASP A 103 -12.37 -9.64 -15.32
N THR A 104 -11.45 -8.67 -15.42
CA THR A 104 -10.54 -8.33 -14.32
C THR A 104 -11.16 -7.31 -13.37
N GLU A 105 -11.11 -7.61 -12.07
CA GLU A 105 -11.51 -6.66 -11.04
C GLU A 105 -10.64 -5.39 -11.08
N ALA A 106 -11.27 -4.23 -10.83
CA ALA A 106 -10.58 -2.93 -10.85
C ALA A 106 -9.37 -2.84 -9.90
N GLN A 107 -9.35 -3.62 -8.81
CA GLN A 107 -8.21 -3.66 -7.87
C GLN A 107 -7.02 -4.48 -8.38
N GLU A 108 -7.26 -5.41 -9.30
CA GLU A 108 -6.25 -6.33 -9.84
C GLU A 108 -5.75 -5.90 -11.22
N ILE A 109 -6.44 -4.95 -11.86
CA ILE A 109 -6.09 -4.46 -13.20
C ILE A 109 -4.64 -3.95 -13.26
N GLU A 110 -4.17 -3.23 -12.24
CA GLU A 110 -2.79 -2.72 -12.17
C GLU A 110 -1.77 -3.86 -12.18
N PHE A 111 -2.06 -4.96 -11.47
CA PHE A 111 -1.19 -6.12 -11.42
C PHE A 111 -1.17 -6.85 -12.77
N GLU A 112 -2.34 -7.04 -13.38
CA GLU A 112 -2.44 -7.70 -14.68
C GLU A 112 -1.82 -6.87 -15.81
N ILE A 113 -1.92 -5.54 -15.77
CA ILE A 113 -1.20 -4.63 -16.66
C ILE A 113 0.32 -4.84 -16.52
N ALA A 114 0.84 -4.91 -15.30
CA ALA A 114 2.26 -5.16 -15.08
C ALA A 114 2.70 -6.54 -15.61
N ARG A 115 1.87 -7.58 -15.43
CA ARG A 115 2.12 -8.95 -15.90
C ARG A 115 2.14 -9.04 -17.43
N LEU A 116 1.19 -8.38 -18.09
CA LEU A 116 1.00 -8.40 -19.54
C LEU A 116 1.64 -7.21 -20.26
N ARG A 117 2.44 -6.38 -19.58
CA ARG A 117 3.02 -5.14 -20.16
C ARG A 117 3.72 -5.36 -21.50
N HIS A 118 4.40 -6.50 -21.66
CA HIS A 118 5.11 -6.88 -22.87
C HIS A 118 4.20 -7.23 -24.07
N ARG A 119 2.89 -7.43 -23.85
CA ARG A 119 1.88 -7.66 -24.89
C ARG A 119 1.03 -6.41 -25.15
N LEU A 120 1.01 -5.48 -24.19
CA LEU A 120 0.33 -4.18 -24.30
C LEU A 120 1.16 -3.18 -25.13
N ASP A 121 1.37 -3.54 -26.40
CA ASP A 121 2.11 -2.74 -27.37
C ASP A 121 1.18 -1.86 -28.22
N GLU A 122 1.76 -0.97 -29.03
CA GLU A 122 1.01 -0.07 -29.91
C GLU A 122 0.10 -0.84 -30.89
N ASP A 123 0.54 -2.03 -31.33
CA ASP A 123 -0.23 -2.94 -32.18
C ASP A 123 -1.52 -3.41 -31.48
N PHE A 124 -1.45 -3.76 -30.19
CA PHE A 124 -2.62 -4.14 -29.40
C PHE A 124 -3.60 -2.96 -29.27
N PHE A 125 -3.10 -1.77 -28.95
CA PHE A 125 -3.96 -0.58 -28.86
C PHE A 125 -4.56 -0.18 -30.21
N SER A 126 -3.88 -0.49 -31.33
CA SER A 126 -4.44 -0.29 -32.67
C SER A 126 -5.60 -1.26 -32.95
N HIS A 127 -5.48 -2.53 -32.52
CA HIS A 127 -6.54 -3.53 -32.60
C HIS A 127 -7.76 -3.12 -31.79
N LEU A 128 -7.55 -2.69 -30.55
CA LEU A 128 -8.62 -2.25 -29.65
C LEU A 128 -9.34 -1.01 -30.21
N LYS A 129 -8.61 -0.04 -30.77
CA LYS A 129 -9.21 1.12 -31.46
C LYS A 129 -10.03 0.71 -32.69
N PHE A 130 -9.58 -0.31 -33.41
CA PHE A 130 -10.27 -0.82 -34.59
C PHE A 130 -11.59 -1.49 -34.21
N GLU A 131 -11.61 -2.35 -33.17
CA GLU A 131 -12.84 -2.95 -32.63
C GLU A 131 -13.84 -1.91 -32.16
N ILE A 132 -13.39 -0.93 -31.36
CA ILE A 132 -14.23 0.21 -30.94
C ILE A 132 -14.77 0.96 -32.16
N GLY A 133 -13.94 1.17 -33.19
CA GLY A 133 -14.35 1.77 -34.45
C GLY A 133 -15.45 0.98 -35.16
N GLN A 134 -15.30 -0.34 -35.26
CA GLN A 134 -16.31 -1.21 -35.87
C GLN A 134 -17.66 -1.10 -35.18
N ILE A 135 -17.68 -1.13 -33.84
CA ILE A 135 -18.92 -1.03 -33.06
C ILE A 135 -19.52 0.38 -33.17
N ARG A 136 -18.69 1.43 -33.09
CA ARG A 136 -19.14 2.83 -33.23
C ARG A 136 -19.83 3.13 -34.56
N PHE A 137 -19.29 2.58 -35.65
CA PHE A 137 -19.77 2.81 -37.02
C PHE A 137 -20.72 1.72 -37.55
N ALA A 138 -21.07 0.72 -36.73
CA ALA A 138 -22.06 -0.29 -37.10
C ALA A 138 -23.42 0.36 -37.40
N VAL A 139 -24.04 -0.06 -38.52
CA VAL A 139 -25.30 0.53 -39.01
C VAL A 139 -26.50 0.16 -38.13
N SER A 140 -26.46 -1.01 -37.48
CA SER A 140 -27.47 -1.47 -36.54
C SER A 140 -26.89 -1.45 -35.12
N LYS A 141 -27.30 -0.47 -34.32
CA LYS A 141 -26.94 -0.38 -32.90
C LYS A 141 -28.02 -1.04 -32.06
N THR A 142 -27.63 -2.10 -31.35
CA THR A 142 -28.43 -2.70 -30.28
C THR A 142 -27.92 -2.17 -28.95
N GLU A 143 -28.76 -2.20 -27.90
CA GLU A 143 -28.36 -1.78 -26.54
C GLU A 143 -27.09 -2.53 -26.08
N ASP A 144 -27.03 -3.85 -26.30
CA ASP A 144 -25.86 -4.69 -25.98
C ASP A 144 -24.55 -4.20 -26.65
N MET A 145 -24.64 -3.66 -27.86
CA MET A 145 -23.46 -3.14 -28.59
C MET A 145 -23.01 -1.78 -28.04
N GLU A 146 -23.95 -0.97 -27.55
CA GLU A 146 -23.65 0.31 -26.91
C GLU A 146 -23.02 0.10 -25.53
N ASP A 147 -23.52 -0.86 -24.75
CA ASP A 147 -22.93 -1.24 -23.46
C ASP A 147 -21.50 -1.79 -23.65
N ARG A 148 -21.31 -2.69 -24.63
CA ARG A 148 -19.98 -3.21 -24.95
C ARG A 148 -19.00 -2.12 -25.40
N LEU A 149 -19.49 -1.14 -26.15
CA LEU A 149 -18.68 0.02 -26.54
C LEU A 149 -18.22 0.83 -25.33
N ILE A 150 -19.10 1.06 -24.35
CA ILE A 150 -18.75 1.77 -23.11
C ILE A 150 -17.68 0.99 -22.33
N GLU A 151 -17.84 -0.33 -22.20
CA GLU A 151 -16.85 -1.20 -21.55
C GLU A 151 -15.48 -1.11 -22.21
N LEU A 152 -15.42 -1.21 -23.55
CA LEU A 152 -14.17 -1.17 -24.30
C LEU A 152 -13.50 0.21 -24.24
N GLU A 153 -14.27 1.30 -24.26
CA GLU A 153 -13.74 2.66 -24.10
C GLU A 153 -13.19 2.91 -22.70
N ALA A 154 -13.91 2.45 -21.67
CA ALA A 154 -13.44 2.51 -20.30
C ALA A 154 -12.16 1.70 -20.11
N LEU A 155 -12.11 0.49 -20.69
CA LEU A 155 -10.94 -0.37 -20.69
C LEU A 155 -9.76 0.29 -21.40
N GLN A 156 -9.97 0.86 -22.59
CA GLN A 156 -8.93 1.56 -23.35
C GLN A 156 -8.25 2.62 -22.50
N LYS A 157 -9.06 3.46 -21.84
CA LYS A 157 -8.56 4.54 -21.00
C LYS A 157 -7.81 4.01 -19.79
N ALA A 158 -8.37 3.01 -19.10
CA ALA A 158 -7.73 2.39 -17.95
C ALA A 158 -6.38 1.75 -18.30
N LEU A 159 -6.29 1.03 -19.42
CA LEU A 159 -5.06 0.42 -19.90
C LEU A 159 -4.01 1.47 -20.30
N GLN A 160 -4.43 2.57 -20.93
CA GLN A 160 -3.51 3.64 -21.30
C GLN A 160 -2.95 4.35 -20.05
N GLU A 161 -3.81 4.74 -19.12
CA GLU A 161 -3.38 5.36 -17.86
C GLU A 161 -2.49 4.41 -17.03
N GLY A 162 -2.85 3.13 -16.97
CA GLY A 162 -2.10 2.12 -16.23
C GLY A 162 -0.74 1.77 -16.85
N THR A 163 -0.64 1.68 -18.18
CA THR A 163 0.66 1.46 -18.85
C THR A 163 1.57 2.66 -18.72
N GLU A 164 1.06 3.89 -18.85
CA GLU A 164 1.83 5.11 -18.60
C GLU A 164 2.31 5.20 -17.15
N ALA A 165 1.45 4.86 -16.18
CA ALA A 165 1.82 4.83 -14.77
C ALA A 165 2.90 3.78 -14.48
N TYR A 166 2.77 2.58 -15.07
CA TYR A 166 3.74 1.51 -14.96
C TYR A 166 5.11 1.94 -15.53
N ASP A 167 5.14 2.53 -16.73
CA ASP A 167 6.38 2.96 -17.38
C ASP A 167 7.09 4.07 -16.59
N LYS A 168 6.32 5.02 -16.04
CA LYS A 168 6.86 6.05 -15.12
C LYS A 168 7.45 5.43 -13.87
N MET A 169 6.74 4.51 -13.22
CA MET A 169 7.24 3.78 -12.05
C MET A 169 8.52 3.00 -12.40
N GLN A 170 8.57 2.32 -13.55
CA GLN A 170 9.75 1.59 -13.99
C GLN A 170 10.95 2.52 -14.19
N ALA A 171 10.76 3.67 -14.83
CA ALA A 171 11.80 4.68 -14.99
C ALA A 171 12.30 5.22 -13.63
N GLU A 172 11.39 5.49 -12.70
CA GLU A 172 11.72 5.90 -11.33
C GLU A 172 12.49 4.84 -10.56
N LEU A 173 12.16 3.55 -10.71
CA LEU A 173 12.89 2.46 -10.07
C LEU A 173 14.30 2.28 -10.67
N ILE A 174 14.44 2.43 -11.99
CA ILE A 174 15.75 2.37 -12.66
C ILE A 174 16.64 3.53 -12.21
N THR A 175 16.10 4.75 -12.13
CA THR A 175 16.85 5.91 -11.63
C THR A 175 17.20 5.75 -10.15
N ALA A 176 16.25 5.33 -9.31
CA ALA A 176 16.49 5.05 -7.91
C ALA A 176 17.57 3.98 -7.70
N LYS A 177 17.59 2.91 -8.50
CA LYS A 177 18.66 1.90 -8.46
C LYS A 177 20.02 2.50 -8.80
N LYS A 178 20.12 3.31 -9.87
CA LYS A 178 21.37 3.99 -10.27
C LYS A 178 21.87 4.92 -9.16
N SER A 179 20.96 5.72 -8.59
CA SER A 179 21.21 6.60 -7.46
C SER A 179 21.73 5.83 -6.24
N LEU A 180 21.08 4.72 -5.88
CA LEU A 180 21.50 3.84 -4.78
C LEU A 180 22.90 3.26 -5.03
N THR A 181 23.17 2.77 -6.24
CA THR A 181 24.53 2.28 -6.60
C THR A 181 25.59 3.38 -6.54
N LYS A 182 25.26 4.62 -6.92
CA LYS A 182 26.16 5.79 -6.81
C LYS A 182 26.48 6.07 -5.33
N ILE A 183 25.49 6.04 -4.45
CA ILE A 183 25.67 6.25 -3.01
C ILE A 183 26.57 5.16 -2.40
N LEU A 184 26.27 3.89 -2.66
CA LEU A 184 27.00 2.77 -2.04
C LEU A 184 28.43 2.59 -2.55
N SER A 185 28.71 2.99 -3.80
CA SER A 185 30.07 2.94 -4.36
C SER A 185 30.91 4.19 -4.06
N SER A 186 30.30 5.26 -3.56
CA SER A 186 31.00 6.50 -3.26
C SER A 186 31.95 6.36 -2.07
N LYS A 187 33.11 7.03 -2.14
CA LYS A 187 34.04 7.16 -1.01
C LYS A 187 33.49 8.13 0.04
N ASP A 188 32.89 9.23 -0.43
CA ASP A 188 32.32 10.30 0.39
C ASP A 188 30.80 10.40 0.21
N ILE A 189 30.06 9.70 1.05
CA ILE A 189 28.58 9.61 0.99
C ILE A 189 27.92 10.97 1.20
N LYS A 190 28.48 11.84 2.05
CA LYS A 190 27.89 13.16 2.33
C LYS A 190 27.97 14.10 1.13
N ALA A 191 29.12 14.13 0.45
CA ALA A 191 29.31 14.98 -0.72
C ALA A 191 28.45 14.50 -1.89
N THR A 192 28.39 13.18 -2.10
CA THR A 192 27.53 12.60 -3.14
C THR A 192 26.05 12.80 -2.87
N LEU A 193 25.59 12.70 -1.61
CA LEU A 193 24.21 13.03 -1.27
C LEU A 193 23.88 14.49 -1.57
N LEU A 194 24.78 15.45 -1.30
CA LEU A 194 24.54 16.85 -1.63
C LEU A 194 24.47 17.07 -3.15
N GLU A 195 25.38 16.48 -3.92
CA GLU A 195 25.36 16.51 -5.39
C GLU A 195 24.03 15.93 -5.95
N MET A 196 23.54 14.84 -5.36
CA MET A 196 22.28 14.20 -5.75
C MET A 196 21.04 15.03 -5.36
N VAL A 197 21.13 15.81 -4.28
CA VAL A 197 20.09 16.77 -3.90
C VAL A 197 20.05 17.91 -4.91
N GLU A 198 21.21 18.44 -5.31
CA GLU A 198 21.30 19.48 -6.34
C GLU A 198 20.74 18.99 -7.68
N GLY A 199 20.95 17.72 -8.01
CA GLY A 199 20.41 17.07 -9.21
C GLY A 199 18.94 16.63 -9.12
N ASN A 200 18.23 16.86 -8.02
CA ASN A 200 16.88 16.30 -7.75
C ASN A 200 16.79 14.79 -7.99
N GLU A 201 17.85 14.04 -7.68
CA GLU A 201 17.94 12.59 -7.89
C GLU A 201 17.41 11.77 -6.69
N LEU A 202 17.02 12.45 -5.61
CA LEU A 202 16.45 11.83 -4.42
C LEU A 202 14.93 11.71 -4.55
N ASN A 203 14.48 10.50 -4.88
CA ASN A 203 13.07 10.19 -5.07
C ASN A 203 12.51 9.29 -3.97
N ARG A 204 11.19 9.27 -3.83
CA ARG A 204 10.49 8.38 -2.88
C ARG A 204 10.76 6.90 -3.18
N SER A 205 10.92 6.54 -4.45
CA SER A 205 11.32 5.21 -4.92
C SER A 205 12.70 4.77 -4.39
N LEU A 206 13.63 5.70 -4.17
CA LEU A 206 14.93 5.38 -3.56
C LEU A 206 14.78 5.02 -2.08
N LEU A 207 13.89 5.68 -1.34
CA LEU A 207 13.59 5.31 0.05
C LEU A 207 12.95 3.93 0.14
N THR A 208 11.99 3.62 -0.73
CA THR A 208 11.33 2.30 -0.69
C THR A 208 12.32 1.17 -0.97
N LEU A 209 13.25 1.36 -1.92
CA LEU A 209 14.32 0.39 -2.17
C LEU A 209 15.29 0.26 -0.99
N LEU A 210 15.61 1.36 -0.30
CA LEU A 210 16.42 1.29 0.92
C LEU A 210 15.68 0.54 2.05
N ASP A 211 14.38 0.77 2.21
CA ASP A 211 13.55 0.11 3.23
C ASP A 211 13.45 -1.40 2.99
N GLU A 212 13.25 -1.82 1.74
CA GLU A 212 13.26 -3.23 1.35
C GLU A 212 14.62 -3.89 1.60
N ASN A 213 15.72 -3.22 1.22
CA ASN A 213 17.06 -3.74 1.46
C ASN A 213 17.40 -3.84 2.96
N ILE A 214 16.96 -2.88 3.77
CA ILE A 214 17.12 -2.93 5.24
C ILE A 214 16.34 -4.10 5.81
N ALA A 215 15.09 -4.32 5.36
CA ALA A 215 14.27 -5.44 5.80
C ALA A 215 14.93 -6.79 5.43
N ASN A 216 15.39 -6.94 4.19
CA ASN A 216 16.09 -8.14 3.72
C ASN A 216 17.39 -8.38 4.51
N ALA A 217 18.20 -7.35 4.72
CA ALA A 217 19.42 -7.46 5.52
C ALA A 217 19.15 -7.86 6.98
N ASN A 218 18.02 -7.41 7.55
CA ASN A 218 17.59 -7.83 8.88
C ASN A 218 17.12 -9.28 8.92
N MET A 219 16.41 -9.75 7.88
CA MET A 219 16.05 -11.18 7.74
C MET A 219 17.30 -12.06 7.62
N ASP A 220 18.31 -11.61 6.89
CA ASP A 220 19.58 -12.32 6.68
C ASP A 220 20.60 -12.15 7.83
N ASN A 221 20.20 -11.52 8.95
CA ASN A 221 21.04 -11.22 10.11
C ASN A 221 22.29 -10.34 9.83
N GLN A 222 22.31 -9.60 8.73
CA GLN A 222 23.39 -8.69 8.36
C GLN A 222 23.26 -7.32 9.06
N LYS A 223 23.37 -7.32 10.39
CA LYS A 223 23.12 -6.15 11.25
C LYS A 223 23.98 -4.92 10.92
N GLN A 224 25.22 -5.13 10.49
CA GLN A 224 26.13 -4.02 10.14
C GLN A 224 25.69 -3.32 8.85
N ALA A 225 25.26 -4.08 7.84
CA ALA A 225 24.74 -3.53 6.59
C ALA A 225 23.42 -2.81 6.80
N ALA A 226 22.51 -3.39 7.59
CA ALA A 226 21.24 -2.75 7.97
C ALA A 226 21.47 -1.41 8.69
N ALA A 227 22.33 -1.38 9.72
CA ALA A 227 22.64 -0.14 10.46
C ALA A 227 23.32 0.93 9.59
N PHE A 228 24.08 0.54 8.58
CA PHE A 228 24.67 1.48 7.62
C PHE A 228 23.61 2.06 6.68
N MET A 229 22.74 1.22 6.12
CA MET A 229 21.64 1.66 5.26
C MET A 229 20.60 2.52 6.00
N GLU A 230 20.33 2.23 7.28
CA GLU A 230 19.48 3.08 8.13
C GLU A 230 20.04 4.50 8.31
N LYS A 231 21.38 4.64 8.42
CA LYS A 231 22.03 5.96 8.48
C LYS A 231 21.89 6.72 7.16
N ILE A 232 22.04 6.03 6.03
CA ILE A 232 21.84 6.63 4.69
C ILE A 232 20.38 7.07 4.55
N ARG A 233 19.44 6.20 4.89
CA ARG A 233 18.00 6.50 4.88
C ARG A 233 17.68 7.75 5.69
N ALA A 234 18.21 7.85 6.92
CA ALA A 234 18.02 9.01 7.78
C ALA A 234 18.64 10.30 7.20
N ALA A 235 19.71 10.19 6.40
CA ALA A 235 20.29 11.33 5.69
C ALA A 235 19.43 11.74 4.50
N VAL A 236 19.00 10.78 3.66
CA VAL A 236 18.12 11.03 2.50
C VAL A 236 16.79 11.69 2.93
N LEU A 237 16.19 11.21 4.04
CA LEU A 237 14.96 11.79 4.59
C LEU A 237 15.05 13.27 4.98
N LYS A 238 16.26 13.79 5.25
CA LYS A 238 16.44 15.22 5.58
C LYS A 238 16.33 16.12 4.36
N TYR A 239 16.60 15.58 3.18
CA TYR A 239 16.65 16.33 1.94
C TYR A 239 15.45 16.09 1.02
N LEU A 240 14.63 15.08 1.32
CA LEU A 240 13.34 14.90 0.68
C LEU A 240 12.35 15.93 1.20
N THR A 241 12.10 16.95 0.39
CA THR A 241 10.99 17.88 0.56
C THR A 241 9.71 17.25 -0.01
N VAL A 242 8.62 17.29 0.79
CA VAL A 242 7.27 16.88 0.37
C VAL A 242 6.74 17.79 -0.72
#